data_AF-A0A0F2PVQ6-F1
#
_entry.id   AF-A0A0F2PVQ6-F1
#
_cell.length_a   1.000
_cell.length_b   1.000
_cell.length_c   1.000
_cell.angle_alpha   90.00
_cell.angle_beta   90.00
_cell.angle_gamma   90.00
#
_symmetry.space_group_name_H-M   'P 1'
#
loop_
_entity.id
_entity.type
_entity.pdbx_description
1 polymer ?
#
loop_
_entity_poly.entity_id
_entity_poly.type
_entity_poly.pdbx_seq_one_letter_code
_entity_poly.pdbx_strand_id
1 'polypeptide(L)' 'MSKRYLSDFEQGYKYARQWHTALLAKKSPRDILELAKAFFLFTGDTAELARGIGAYYQELGMERQRIT' A
#
# COMPACT_ATOMS: atom_id res chain seq x y z
N MET A 1 13.99 24.84 -10.72
CA MET A 1 13.77 23.77 -9.73
C MET A 1 13.67 22.44 -10.48
N SER A 2 14.49 21.43 -10.16
CA SER A 2 14.37 20.12 -10.79
C SER A 2 13.05 19.47 -10.36
N LYS A 3 12.25 19.00 -11.32
CA LYS A 3 11.08 18.17 -11.01
C LYS A 3 11.60 16.88 -10.41
N ARG A 4 11.32 16.64 -9.13
CA ARG A 4 11.64 15.38 -8.47
C ARG A 4 10.58 14.38 -8.89
N TYR A 5 10.90 13.54 -9.88
CA TYR A 5 10.04 12.44 -10.27
C TYR A 5 10.01 11.43 -9.12
N LEU A 6 8.81 11.00 -8.74
CA LEU A 6 8.62 9.98 -7.72
C LEU A 6 9.06 8.63 -8.26
N SER A 7 9.72 7.82 -7.42
CA SER A 7 9.96 6.42 -7.76
C SER A 7 8.63 5.67 -7.89
N ASP A 8 8.63 4.53 -8.60
CA ASP A 8 7.43 3.69 -8.73
C ASP A 8 6.89 3.29 -7.35
N PHE A 9 7.78 2.99 -6.40
CA PHE A 9 7.40 2.74 -5.01
C PHE A 9 6.63 3.92 -4.40
N GLU A 10 7.18 5.14 -4.49
CA GLU A 10 6.55 6.34 -3.94
C GLU A 10 5.22 6.65 -4.61
N GLN A 11 5.10 6.40 -5.92
CA GLN A 11 3.85 6.54 -6.67
C GLN A 11 2.81 5.55 -6.15
N GLY A 12 3.16 4.27 -6.01
CA GLY A 12 2.27 3.23 -5.53
C GLY A 12 1.78 3.50 -4.11
N TYR A 13 2.69 3.87 -3.20
CA TYR A 13 2.35 4.21 -1.82
C TYR A 13 1.40 5.40 -1.74
N LYS A 14 1.72 6.51 -2.43
CA LYS A 14 0.86 7.71 -2.43
C LYS A 14 -0.49 7.46 -3.07
N TYR A 15 -0.53 6.71 -4.17
CA TYR A 15 -1.77 6.32 -4.83
C TYR A 15 -2.68 5.54 -3.89
N ALA A 16 -2.14 4.51 -3.24
CA ALA A 16 -2.88 3.69 -2.27
C ALA A 16 -3.39 4.53 -1.09
N ARG A 17 -2.54 5.39 -0.54
CA ARG A 17 -2.91 6.29 0.56
C ARG A 17 -4.02 7.28 0.17
N GLN A 18 -3.97 7.83 -1.04
CA GLN A 18 -4.94 8.82 -1.48
C GLN A 18 -6.30 8.19 -1.83
N TRP A 19 -6.30 7.04 -2.49
CA TRP A 19 -7.52 6.50 -3.12
C TRP A 19 -8.07 5.26 -2.43
N HIS A 20 -7.24 4.45 -1.76
CA HIS A 20 -7.68 3.17 -1.21
C HIS A 20 -8.03 3.23 0.28
N THR A 21 -7.60 4.27 1.01
CA THR A 21 -7.88 4.41 2.46
C THR A 21 -9.36 4.26 2.80
N ALA A 22 -10.24 4.94 2.05
CA ALA A 22 -11.69 4.87 2.23
C ALA A 22 -12.25 3.48 1.90
N LEU A 23 -11.71 2.82 0.88
CA LEU A 23 -12.08 1.44 0.51
C LEU A 23 -11.68 0.44 1.60
N LEU A 24 -10.50 0.62 2.19
CA LEU A 24 -9.98 -0.25 3.26
C LEU A 24 -10.63 0.03 4.62
N ALA A 25 -11.35 1.13 4.80
CA ALA A 25 -12.04 1.47 6.05
C ALA A 25 -13.02 0.37 6.52
N LYS A 26 -13.62 -0.38 5.58
CA LYS A 26 -14.60 -1.44 5.86
C LYS A 26 -13.96 -2.83 6.06
N LYS A 27 -12.64 -2.96 5.94
CA LYS A 27 -11.92 -4.24 6.05
C LYS A 27 -11.33 -4.40 7.44
N SER A 28 -11.29 -5.65 7.93
CA SER A 28 -10.59 -5.96 9.17
C SER A 28 -9.08 -5.73 8.99
N PRO A 29 -8.33 -5.44 10.08
CA PRO A 29 -6.88 -5.31 10.00
C PRO A 29 -6.21 -6.53 9.34
N ARG A 30 -6.69 -7.74 9.66
CA ARG A 30 -6.21 -9.00 9.08
C ARG A 30 -6.40 -9.05 7.56
N ASP A 31 -7.56 -8.66 7.04
CA ASP A 31 -7.82 -8.67 5.60
C ASP A 31 -6.92 -7.66 4.85
N ILE A 32 -6.65 -6.51 5.47
CA ILE A 32 -5.74 -5.51 4.90
C ILE A 32 -4.31 -6.09 4.81
N LEU A 33 -3.87 -6.79 5.85
CA LEU A 33 -2.55 -7.45 5.85
C LEU A 33 -2.45 -8.58 4.83
N GLU A 34 -3.51 -9.35 4.61
CA GLU A 34 -3.54 -10.36 3.54
C GLU A 34 -3.45 -9.73 2.14
N LEU A 35 -4.12 -8.60 1.93
CA LEU A 35 -3.98 -7.83 0.68
C LEU A 35 -2.56 -7.27 0.51
N ALA A 36 -1.92 -6.80 1.58
CA ALA A 36 -0.53 -6.34 1.53
C ALA A 36 0.41 -7.46 1.04
N LYS A 37 0.24 -8.68 1.57
CA LYS A 37 1.01 -9.86 1.12
C LYS A 37 0.82 -10.12 -0.38
N ALA A 38 -0.42 -10.04 -0.87
CA ALA A 38 -0.69 -10.23 -2.31
C ALA A 38 0.07 -9.23 -3.19
N PHE A 39 0.16 -7.97 -2.78
CA PHE A 39 0.95 -6.95 -3.50
C PHE A 39 2.46 -7.23 -3.45
N PHE A 40 2.98 -7.82 -2.38
CA PHE A 40 4.41 -8.19 -2.31
C PHE A 40 4.77 -9.42 -3.15
N LEU A 41 3.78 -10.22 -3.55
CA LEU A 41 4.00 -11.36 -4.45
C LEU A 41 4.05 -10.97 -5.93
N PHE A 42 3.73 -9.72 -6.28
CA PHE A 42 3.80 -9.25 -7.66
C PHE A 42 5.25 -9.22 -8.18
N THR A 43 5.40 -9.62 -9.44
CA THR A 43 6.68 -9.62 -10.16
C THR A 43 6.53 -8.92 -11.51
N GLY A 44 7.64 -8.60 -12.18
CA GLY A 44 7.66 -7.88 -13.46
C GLY A 44 7.81 -6.36 -13.31
N ASP A 45 7.55 -5.63 -14.38
CA ASP A 45 7.88 -4.20 -14.51
C ASP A 45 7.14 -3.31 -13.49
N THR A 46 5.96 -3.73 -13.05
CA THR A 46 5.16 -3.00 -12.04
C THR A 46 5.41 -3.48 -10.62
N ALA A 47 6.41 -4.33 -10.38
CA ALA A 47 6.67 -4.90 -9.05
C ALA A 47 6.95 -3.82 -8.01
N GLU A 48 7.72 -2.78 -8.36
CA GLU A 48 8.09 -1.73 -7.41
C GLU A 48 6.90 -0.82 -7.07
N LEU A 49 6.03 -0.53 -8.05
CA LEU A 49 4.74 0.13 -7.83
C LEU A 49 3.84 -0.70 -6.89
N ALA A 50 3.74 -2.01 -7.15
CA ALA A 50 2.95 -2.93 -6.32
C ALA A 50 3.48 -2.99 -4.88
N ARG A 51 4.80 -3.02 -4.68
CA ARG A 51 5.43 -2.96 -3.33
C ARG A 51 5.07 -1.66 -2.60
N GLY A 52 5.02 -0.52 -3.29
CA GLY A 52 4.56 0.74 -2.72
C GLY A 52 3.13 0.65 -2.18
N ILE A 53 2.21 0.07 -2.96
CA ILE A 53 0.82 -0.17 -2.52
C ILE A 53 0.78 -1.12 -1.34
N GLY A 54 1.50 -2.25 -1.43
CA GLY A 54 1.58 -3.26 -0.36
C GLY A 54 2.13 -2.69 0.94
N ALA A 55 3.14 -1.83 0.89
CA ALA A 55 3.71 -1.16 2.05
C ALA A 55 2.68 -0.28 2.78
N TYR A 56 1.89 0.51 2.03
CA TYR A 56 0.82 1.31 2.63
C TYR A 56 -0.23 0.42 3.31
N TYR A 57 -0.62 -0.67 2.67
CA TYR A 57 -1.61 -1.60 3.24
C TYR A 57 -1.07 -2.27 4.50
N GLN A 58 0.20 -2.67 4.49
CA GLN A 58 0.85 -3.26 5.66
C GLN A 58 0.87 -2.28 6.83
N GLU A 59 1.27 -1.02 6.60
CA GLU A 59 1.29 0.02 7.62
C GLU A 59 -0.11 0.25 8.22
N LEU A 60 -1.13 0.42 7.37
CA LEU A 60 -2.50 0.64 7.79
C LEU A 60 -3.07 -0.56 8.56
N GLY A 61 -2.80 -1.79 8.10
CA GLY A 61 -3.23 -3.01 8.78
C GLY A 61 -2.61 -3.16 10.17
N MET A 62 -1.30 -2.92 10.28
CA MET A 62 -0.57 -2.97 11.56
C MET A 62 -1.02 -1.87 12.53
N GLU A 63 -1.25 -0.65 12.03
CA GLU A 63 -1.76 0.47 12.83
C GLU A 63 -3.12 0.12 13.44
N ARG A 64 -4.06 -0.37 12.63
CA ARG A 64 -5.40 -0.70 13.11
C ARG A 64 -5.42 -1.89 14.06
N GLN A 65 -4.56 -2.88 13.85
CA GLN A 65 -4.44 -4.03 14.76
C GLN A 65 -3.97 -3.63 16.17
N ARG A 66 -3.24 -2.52 16.31
CA ARG A 66 -2.80 -2.03 17.64
C ARG A 66 -3.91 -1.31 18.42
N ILE A 67 -4.99 -0.92 17.75
CA ILE A 67 -6.11 -0.14 18.30
C ILE A 67 -7.34 -1.02 18.57
N THR A 68 -7.32 -2.28 18.11
CA THR A 68 -8.39 -3.28 18.31
C THR A 68 -8.03 -4.25 19.42
#